data_AF-A0A1Y1Y0V8-F1
#
_entry.id   AF-A0A1Y1Y0V8-F1
#
_cell.length_a   1.000
_cell.length_b   1.000
_cell.length_c   1.000
_cell.angle_alpha   90.00
_cell.angle_beta   90.00
_cell.angle_gamma   90.00
#
_symmetry.space_group_name_H-M   'P 1'
#
loop_
_entity.id
_entity.type
_entity.pdbx_description
1 polymer ?
#
loop_
_entity_poly.entity_id
_entity_poly.type
_entity_poly.pdbx_seq_one_letter_code
_entity_poly.pdbx_strand_id
1 'polypeptide(L)'
;MGLIFIWTHKILTPDVVHIMLNLDCRYVENLAWFKKKINNTHTNHPSSYFRRSKETLLIFKKVIRGDGFDIRHQRTADVVVDFEKPKSHWIEQEYTEPKPVEIYEMIETILPNSRTPTPTGSGRLLELWCKRNSHDRPGWISIHENKENDPTLSGNQTHTWTRRVDD
;
A
#
# COMPACT_ATOMS: atom_id res chain seq x y z
N MET A 1 5.99 -18.70 2.11
CA MET A 1 6.64 -17.52 1.47
C MET A 1 5.85 -16.28 1.82
N GLY A 2 6.52 -15.17 2.14
CA GLY A 2 5.86 -13.88 2.42
C GLY A 2 6.33 -12.82 1.44
N LEU A 3 5.39 -12.09 0.85
CA LEU A 3 5.66 -10.92 0.02
C LEU A 3 5.24 -9.65 0.77
N ILE A 4 5.97 -8.57 0.54
CA ILE A 4 5.71 -7.26 1.13
C ILE A 4 5.66 -6.25 0.00
N PHE A 5 4.58 -5.48 -0.03
CA PHE A 5 4.30 -4.48 -1.06
C PHE A 5 4.29 -3.10 -0.40
N ILE A 6 5.15 -2.19 -0.84
CA ILE A 6 5.34 -0.87 -0.21
C ILE A 6 5.20 0.23 -1.24
N TRP A 7 4.17 1.07 -1.09
CA TRP A 7 4.05 2.31 -1.84
C TRP A 7 5.11 3.31 -1.38
N THR A 8 5.84 3.88 -2.31
CA THR A 8 6.87 4.87 -2.02
C THR A 8 6.98 5.94 -3.11
N HIS A 9 7.49 7.09 -2.71
CA HIS A 9 7.97 8.12 -3.62
C HIS A 9 9.42 7.86 -4.01
N LYS A 10 9.82 8.30 -5.20
CA LYS A 10 11.18 8.09 -5.74
C LYS A 10 12.30 8.50 -4.77
N ILE A 11 12.10 9.58 -4.01
CA ILE A 11 13.11 10.08 -3.07
C ILE A 11 13.32 9.17 -1.85
N LEU A 12 12.28 8.45 -1.42
CA LEU A 12 12.32 7.55 -0.26
C LEU A 12 12.70 6.11 -0.63
N THR A 13 12.91 5.84 -1.92
CA THR A 13 13.24 4.49 -2.40
C THR A 13 14.51 3.92 -1.74
N PRO A 14 15.62 4.68 -1.62
CA PRO A 14 16.84 4.17 -0.95
C PRO A 14 16.58 3.78 0.50
N ASP A 15 15.87 4.63 1.26
CA ASP A 15 15.58 4.39 2.68
C ASP A 15 14.71 3.15 2.88
N VAL A 16 13.65 3.01 2.07
CA VAL A 16 12.77 1.84 2.10
C VAL A 16 13.55 0.57 1.78
N VAL A 17 14.37 0.57 0.73
CA VAL A 17 15.18 -0.60 0.37
C VAL A 17 16.16 -0.97 1.50
N HIS A 18 16.78 0.02 2.13
CA HIS A 18 17.71 -0.21 3.24
C HIS A 18 17.00 -0.80 4.47
N ILE A 19 15.84 -0.26 4.85
CA ILE A 19 15.02 -0.80 5.94
C ILE A 19 14.61 -2.26 5.65
N MET A 20 14.16 -2.54 4.42
CA MET A 20 13.74 -3.89 4.04
C MET A 20 14.90 -4.88 4.01
N LEU A 21 16.08 -4.46 3.58
CA LEU A 21 17.28 -5.29 3.64
C LEU A 21 17.63 -5.67 5.09
N ASN A 22 17.55 -4.71 6.01
CA ASN A 22 17.77 -4.94 7.45
C ASN A 22 16.71 -5.86 8.08
N LEU A 23 15.54 -5.97 7.45
CA LEU A 23 14.48 -6.90 7.84
C LEU A 23 14.57 -8.26 7.12
N ASP A 24 15.71 -8.62 6.54
CA ASP A 24 15.92 -9.85 5.76
C ASP A 24 14.93 -10.01 4.60
N CYS A 25 14.55 -8.90 3.97
CA CYS A 25 13.71 -8.90 2.79
C CYS A 25 14.56 -8.58 1.56
N ARG A 26 14.43 -9.41 0.53
CA ARG A 26 15.08 -9.17 -0.76
C ARG A 26 14.15 -8.38 -1.66
N TYR A 27 14.68 -7.36 -2.31
CA TYR A 27 13.99 -6.68 -3.40
C TYR A 27 13.74 -7.66 -4.55
N VAL A 28 12.54 -7.60 -5.11
CA VAL A 28 12.08 -8.50 -6.18
C VAL A 28 11.80 -7.72 -7.45
N GLU A 29 10.84 -6.79 -7.39
CA GLU A 29 10.32 -6.07 -8.55
C GLU A 29 9.70 -4.75 -8.09
N ASN A 30 9.30 -3.91 -9.05
CA ASN A 30 8.50 -2.73 -8.78
C ASN A 30 7.39 -2.54 -9.82
N LEU A 31 6.30 -1.91 -9.40
CA LEU A 31 5.26 -1.41 -10.30
C LEU A 31 5.23 0.12 -10.23
N ALA A 32 5.11 0.78 -11.40
CA ALA A 32 4.95 2.22 -11.48
C ALA A 32 3.48 2.62 -11.64
N TRP A 33 2.97 3.45 -10.74
CA TRP A 33 1.68 4.10 -10.92
C TRP A 33 1.89 5.50 -11.49
N PHE A 34 1.66 5.65 -12.79
CA PHE A 34 1.81 6.90 -13.52
C PHE A 34 0.49 7.67 -13.56
N LYS A 35 0.54 8.95 -13.16
CA LYS A 35 -0.64 9.79 -13.04
C LYS A 35 -0.73 10.76 -14.21
N LYS A 36 -1.92 10.83 -14.82
CA LYS A 36 -2.26 11.78 -15.88
C LYS A 36 -3.32 12.77 -15.41
N LYS A 37 -3.32 13.94 -16.02
CA LYS A 37 -4.45 14.87 -15.96
C LYS A 37 -5.55 14.41 -16.92
N ILE A 38 -6.78 14.89 -16.70
CA ILE A 38 -7.95 14.58 -17.54
C ILE A 38 -7.70 14.94 -19.01
N ASN A 39 -6.93 16.00 -19.28
CA ASN A 39 -6.53 16.40 -20.64
C ASN A 39 -5.39 15.55 -21.24
N ASN A 40 -5.13 14.35 -20.71
CA ASN A 40 -4.07 13.43 -21.12
C ASN A 40 -2.63 13.92 -20.94
N THR A 41 -2.39 15.08 -20.33
CA THR A 41 -1.04 15.54 -20.01
C THR A 41 -0.51 14.89 -18.73
N HIS A 42 0.81 14.80 -18.58
CA HIS A 42 1.44 14.26 -17.38
C HIS A 42 1.25 15.20 -16.18
N THR A 43 1.12 14.64 -14.98
CA THR A 43 1.17 15.43 -13.75
C THR A 43 2.59 15.93 -13.50
N ASN A 44 2.70 17.13 -12.93
CA ASN A 44 3.96 17.87 -12.81
C ASN A 44 4.13 18.37 -11.37
N HIS A 45 4.05 17.45 -10.40
CA HIS A 45 4.16 17.83 -9.00
C HIS A 45 5.57 18.34 -8.69
N PRO A 46 5.70 19.37 -7.83
CA PRO A 46 7.00 19.88 -7.42
C PRO A 46 7.80 18.81 -6.66
N SER A 47 9.10 18.81 -6.86
CA SER A 47 10.10 17.98 -6.18
C SER A 47 11.46 18.66 -6.28
N SER A 48 12.42 18.24 -5.45
CA SER A 48 13.75 18.85 -5.35
C SER A 48 14.61 18.71 -6.61
N TYR A 49 14.38 17.68 -7.44
CA TYR A 49 15.24 17.40 -8.60
C TYR A 49 14.45 17.34 -9.91
N PHE A 50 13.52 16.40 -10.03
CA PHE A 50 12.68 16.21 -11.22
C PHE A 50 11.23 16.24 -10.82
N ARG A 51 10.40 16.87 -11.66
CA ARG A 51 8.95 16.88 -11.45
C ARG A 51 8.43 15.45 -11.29
N ARG A 52 7.51 15.28 -10.34
CA ARG A 52 6.95 13.98 -10.00
C ARG A 52 5.63 13.78 -10.71
N SER A 53 5.53 12.66 -11.43
CA SER A 53 4.32 12.22 -12.11
C SER A 53 3.88 10.81 -11.75
N LYS A 54 4.64 10.12 -10.88
CA LYS A 54 4.40 8.71 -10.55
C LYS A 54 4.70 8.37 -9.10
N GLU A 55 4.10 7.29 -8.65
CA GLU A 55 4.47 6.55 -7.44
C GLU A 55 4.98 5.16 -7.81
N THR A 56 5.63 4.50 -6.87
CA THR A 56 6.23 3.19 -7.13
C THR A 56 5.84 2.25 -5.99
N LEU A 57 5.28 1.10 -6.36
CA LEU A 57 5.03 -0.01 -5.47
C LEU A 57 6.26 -0.91 -5.53
N LEU A 58 7.04 -0.94 -4.46
CA LEU A 58 8.18 -1.86 -4.33
C LEU A 58 7.69 -3.20 -3.80
N ILE A 59 8.20 -4.29 -4.39
CA ILE A 59 7.84 -5.65 -4.03
C ILE A 59 9.09 -6.32 -3.45
N PHE A 60 8.93 -6.88 -2.24
CA PHE A 60 9.98 -7.58 -1.52
C PHE A 60 9.53 -8.99 -1.16
N LYS A 61 10.48 -9.92 -1.09
CA LYS A 61 10.28 -11.28 -0.58
C LYS A 61 11.00 -11.43 0.76
N LYS A 62 10.29 -11.88 1.80
CA LYS A 62 10.90 -12.27 3.07
C LYS A 62 11.72 -13.54 2.86
N VAL A 63 13.01 -13.49 3.19
CA VAL A 63 13.89 -14.65 3.06
C VAL A 63 13.67 -15.57 4.26
N ILE A 64 13.34 -16.82 3.98
CA ILE A 64 13.31 -17.92 4.96
C ILE A 64 14.43 -18.89 4.57
N ARG A 65 15.17 -19.45 5.54
CA ARG A 65 16.28 -20.36 5.27
C ARG A 65 15.83 -21.52 4.37
N GLY A 66 16.56 -21.78 3.29
CA GLY A 66 16.28 -22.87 2.34
C GLY A 66 15.30 -22.55 1.22
N ASP A 67 14.81 -21.31 1.13
CA ASP A 67 13.88 -20.88 0.07
C ASP A 67 14.63 -20.62 -1.25
N GLY A 68 14.53 -21.57 -2.19
CA GLY A 68 14.97 -21.43 -3.58
C GLY A 68 14.14 -20.38 -4.32
N PHE A 69 14.80 -19.52 -5.07
CA PHE A 69 14.18 -18.41 -5.78
C PHE A 69 13.72 -18.85 -7.17
N ASP A 70 12.40 -18.95 -7.38
CA ASP A 70 11.82 -18.88 -8.72
C ASP A 70 10.50 -18.11 -8.66
N ILE A 71 10.60 -16.78 -8.82
CA ILE A 71 9.45 -15.98 -9.18
C ILE A 71 9.17 -16.29 -10.65
N ARG A 72 8.08 -17.03 -10.90
CA ARG A 72 7.58 -17.25 -12.25
C ARG A 72 7.52 -15.89 -12.96
N HIS A 73 8.23 -15.80 -14.07
CA HIS A 73 8.32 -14.61 -14.91
C HIS A 73 6.91 -14.04 -15.21
N GLN A 74 6.85 -12.71 -15.23
CA GLN A 74 5.69 -11.81 -15.40
C GLN A 74 4.41 -12.39 -16.01
N ARG A 75 3.28 -12.16 -15.33
CA ARG A 75 1.92 -12.31 -15.88
C ARG A 75 1.05 -11.04 -15.78
N THR A 76 1.60 -9.93 -15.28
CA THR A 76 0.87 -8.68 -15.01
C THR A 76 1.71 -7.46 -15.40
N ALA A 77 1.03 -6.37 -15.76
CA ALA A 77 1.67 -5.11 -16.15
C ALA A 77 2.49 -4.51 -15.00
N ASP A 78 3.65 -3.96 -15.34
CA ASP A 78 4.58 -3.24 -14.45
C ASP A 78 4.26 -1.74 -14.36
N VAL A 79 3.30 -1.27 -15.16
CA VAL A 79 2.84 0.13 -15.17
C VAL A 79 1.31 0.19 -15.13
N VAL A 80 0.78 0.94 -14.16
CA VAL A 80 -0.63 1.35 -14.12
C VAL A 80 -0.70 2.84 -14.46
N VAL A 81 -1.54 3.19 -15.43
CA VAL A 81 -1.80 4.58 -15.83
C VAL A 81 -3.21 4.94 -15.41
N ASP A 82 -3.35 5.94 -14.54
CA ASP A 82 -4.66 6.42 -14.08
C ASP A 82 -4.68 7.95 -14.01
N PHE A 83 -5.87 8.53 -13.92
CA PHE A 83 -6.06 9.95 -13.72
C PHE A 83 -5.81 10.34 -12.27
N GLU A 84 -5.17 11.50 -12.07
CA GLU A 84 -5.00 12.06 -10.73
C GLU A 84 -6.36 12.39 -10.11
N LYS A 85 -6.63 11.82 -8.93
CA LYS A 85 -7.81 12.14 -8.14
C LYS A 85 -7.57 13.44 -7.36
N PRO A 86 -8.42 14.47 -7.49
CA PRO A 86 -8.25 15.73 -6.77
C PRO A 86 -8.11 15.50 -5.27
N LYS A 87 -7.12 16.16 -4.64
CA LYS A 87 -6.86 16.03 -3.19
C LYS A 87 -8.08 16.34 -2.33
N SER A 88 -8.90 17.30 -2.76
CA SER A 88 -10.15 17.68 -2.09
C SER A 88 -11.13 16.51 -1.89
N HIS A 89 -11.02 15.43 -2.66
CA HIS A 89 -11.95 14.30 -2.57
C HIS A 89 -11.60 13.29 -1.47
N TRP A 90 -10.38 13.34 -0.91
CA TRP A 90 -9.91 12.31 0.03
C TRP A 90 -9.11 12.83 1.21
N ILE A 91 -8.58 14.06 1.15
CA ILE A 91 -7.64 14.56 2.17
C ILE A 91 -8.27 14.78 3.55
N GLU A 92 -9.59 14.98 3.63
CA GLU A 92 -10.26 15.24 4.90
C GLU A 92 -10.13 14.07 5.87
N GLN A 93 -10.36 12.85 5.38
CA GLN A 93 -10.38 11.64 6.20
C GLN A 93 -9.07 10.84 6.14
N GLU A 94 -8.20 11.11 5.16
CA GLU A 94 -7.08 10.24 4.81
C GLU A 94 -5.73 10.97 4.73
N TYR A 95 -4.65 10.28 5.10
CA TYR A 95 -3.27 10.78 4.92
C TYR A 95 -2.73 10.56 3.50
N THR A 96 -3.16 9.48 2.86
CA THR A 96 -2.69 9.05 1.54
C THR A 96 -3.84 9.01 0.56
N GLU A 97 -3.55 9.17 -0.72
CA GLU A 97 -4.58 9.07 -1.76
C GLU A 97 -5.06 7.61 -1.95
N PRO A 98 -6.28 7.41 -2.48
CA PRO A 98 -6.75 6.08 -2.88
C PRO A 98 -5.89 5.48 -3.99
N LYS A 99 -5.41 4.25 -3.78
CA LYS A 99 -4.56 3.52 -4.75
C LYS A 99 -5.41 2.81 -5.82
N PRO A 100 -4.84 2.48 -6.99
CA PRO A 100 -5.57 1.79 -8.05
C PRO A 100 -6.03 0.39 -7.63
N VAL A 101 -7.23 -0.02 -8.05
CA VAL A 101 -7.84 -1.30 -7.67
C VAL A 101 -7.12 -2.50 -8.29
N GLU A 102 -6.51 -2.27 -9.46
CA GLU A 102 -5.76 -3.22 -10.28
C GLU A 102 -4.57 -3.81 -9.50
N ILE A 103 -4.04 -3.10 -8.51
CA ILE A 103 -2.86 -3.57 -7.78
C ILE A 103 -3.24 -4.72 -6.86
N TYR A 104 -4.43 -4.66 -6.28
CA TYR A 104 -4.92 -5.72 -5.42
C TYR A 104 -5.29 -6.97 -6.24
N GLU A 105 -5.82 -6.80 -7.46
CA GLU A 105 -6.06 -7.89 -8.40
C GLU A 105 -4.74 -8.56 -8.82
N MET A 106 -3.71 -7.76 -9.07
CA MET A 106 -2.35 -8.25 -9.31
C MET A 106 -1.83 -9.03 -8.10
N ILE A 107 -1.94 -8.50 -6.88
CA ILE A 107 -1.48 -9.18 -5.66
C ILE A 107 -2.17 -10.54 -5.50
N GLU A 108 -3.49 -10.58 -5.71
CA GLU A 108 -4.29 -11.79 -5.62
C GLU A 108 -3.95 -12.81 -6.71
N THR A 109 -3.55 -12.33 -7.90
CA THR A 109 -3.10 -13.19 -9.00
C THR A 109 -1.72 -13.80 -8.70
N ILE A 110 -0.81 -13.04 -8.08
CA ILE A 110 0.52 -13.51 -7.68
C ILE A 110 0.42 -14.47 -6.48
N LEU A 111 -0.55 -14.26 -5.60
CA LEU A 111 -0.77 -15.01 -4.37
C LEU A 111 -2.14 -15.73 -4.36
N PRO A 112 -2.43 -16.65 -5.30
CA PRO A 112 -3.78 -17.23 -5.42
C PRO A 112 -4.19 -18.02 -4.18
N ASN A 113 -3.23 -18.66 -3.51
CA ASN A 113 -3.46 -19.47 -2.31
C ASN A 113 -3.60 -18.62 -1.03
N SER A 114 -3.40 -17.30 -1.08
CA SER A 114 -3.53 -16.45 0.10
C SER A 114 -4.97 -16.08 0.43
N ARG A 115 -5.94 -16.47 -0.40
CA ARG A 115 -7.37 -16.20 -0.16
C ARG A 115 -8.10 -17.36 0.51
N THR A 116 -7.64 -18.58 0.30
CA THR A 116 -8.30 -19.80 0.78
C THR A 116 -7.71 -20.24 2.12
N PRO A 117 -8.53 -20.50 3.14
CA PRO A 117 -8.07 -21.19 4.34
C PRO A 117 -7.58 -22.59 3.96
N THR A 118 -6.30 -22.87 4.19
CA THR A 118 -5.78 -24.23 4.11
C THR A 118 -5.79 -24.87 5.50
N PRO A 119 -5.86 -26.21 5.61
CA PRO A 119 -5.78 -26.92 6.90
C PRO A 119 -4.51 -26.58 7.71
N THR A 120 -3.45 -26.14 7.03
CA THR A 120 -2.15 -25.77 7.60
C THR A 120 -2.00 -24.26 7.89
N GLY A 121 -3.06 -23.48 7.68
CA GLY A 121 -3.08 -22.03 7.88
C GLY A 121 -3.52 -21.29 6.61
N SER A 122 -4.40 -20.30 6.75
CA SER A 122 -4.71 -19.38 5.66
C SER A 122 -3.51 -18.45 5.42
N GLY A 123 -3.19 -18.17 4.16
CA GLY A 123 -2.55 -16.88 3.89
C GLY A 123 -3.50 -15.78 4.36
N ARG A 124 -2.98 -14.77 5.05
CA ARG A 124 -3.77 -13.61 5.47
C ARG A 124 -3.14 -12.41 4.77
N LEU A 125 -3.85 -11.84 3.80
CA LEU A 125 -3.42 -10.58 3.19
C LEU A 125 -3.66 -9.49 4.23
N LEU A 126 -2.67 -8.64 4.45
CA LEU A 126 -2.73 -7.53 5.40
C LEU A 126 -2.46 -6.24 4.64
N GLU A 127 -3.39 -5.31 4.73
CA GLU A 127 -3.23 -3.94 4.26
C GLU A 127 -3.09 -3.00 5.47
N LEU A 128 -2.02 -2.22 5.47
CA LEU A 128 -1.77 -1.18 6.47
C LEU A 128 -2.08 0.19 5.86
N TRP A 129 -2.63 1.10 6.66
CA TRP A 129 -3.08 2.42 6.23
C TRP A 129 -4.13 2.36 5.10
N CYS A 130 -5.05 1.41 5.18
CA CYS A 130 -6.18 1.32 4.26
C CYS A 130 -7.11 2.55 4.40
N LYS A 131 -7.93 2.80 3.37
CA LYS A 131 -8.91 3.88 3.40
C LYS A 131 -10.08 3.50 4.31
N ARG A 132 -10.55 4.42 5.17
CA ARG A 132 -11.69 4.19 6.09
C ARG A 132 -12.95 3.72 5.38
N ASN A 133 -13.22 4.32 4.22
CA ASN A 133 -14.39 4.00 3.40
C ASN A 133 -14.06 3.06 2.23
N SER A 134 -12.94 2.33 2.30
CA SER A 134 -12.68 1.26 1.32
C SER A 134 -13.68 0.13 1.50
N HIS A 135 -14.08 -0.49 0.39
CA HIS A 135 -14.90 -1.69 0.44
C HIS A 135 -14.12 -2.83 1.08
N ASP A 136 -14.76 -3.56 2.00
CA ASP A 136 -14.20 -4.78 2.56
C ASP A 136 -13.82 -5.74 1.43
N ARG A 137 -12.53 -6.08 1.36
CA ARG A 137 -12.00 -6.99 0.33
C ARG A 137 -11.87 -8.39 0.91
N PRO A 138 -12.62 -9.39 0.42
CA PRO A 138 -12.61 -10.74 1.01
C PRO A 138 -11.20 -11.35 1.02
N GLY A 139 -10.76 -11.81 2.20
CA GLY A 139 -9.42 -12.40 2.41
C GLY A 139 -8.35 -11.41 2.83
N TRP A 140 -8.70 -10.12 2.95
CA TRP A 140 -7.82 -9.07 3.47
C TRP A 140 -8.20 -8.70 4.90
N ILE A 141 -7.17 -8.48 5.72
CA ILE A 141 -7.25 -7.76 6.98
C ILE A 141 -6.79 -6.34 6.66
N SER A 142 -7.63 -5.35 6.95
CA SER A 142 -7.35 -3.96 6.62
C SER A 142 -7.28 -3.13 7.90
N ILE A 143 -6.17 -2.42 8.10
CA ILE A 143 -5.94 -1.54 9.25
C ILE A 143 -5.94 -0.10 8.76
N HIS A 144 -6.86 0.71 9.30
CA HIS A 144 -6.94 2.15 9.03
C HIS A 144 -6.43 2.95 10.24
N GLU A 145 -5.92 4.15 9.96
CA GLU A 145 -5.52 5.12 10.98
C GLU A 145 -6.50 6.30 10.98
N ASN A 146 -7.06 6.62 12.14
CA ASN A 146 -8.04 7.71 12.26
C ASN A 146 -7.34 9.06 12.37
N LYS A 147 -7.55 9.93 11.38
CA LYS A 147 -7.00 11.28 11.36
C LYS A 147 -7.57 12.19 12.47
N GLU A 148 -8.81 11.94 12.90
CA GLU A 148 -9.49 12.72 13.96
C GLU A 148 -8.88 12.52 15.36
N ASN A 149 -8.14 11.41 15.58
CA ASN A 149 -7.54 11.07 16.87
C ASN A 149 -6.02 11.27 16.90
N ASP A 150 -5.45 12.01 15.95
CA ASP A 150 -4.03 12.34 15.98
C ASP A 150 -3.77 13.37 17.10
N PRO A 151 -3.07 13.00 18.19
CA PRO A 151 -2.79 13.89 19.31
C PRO A 151 -1.88 15.07 18.91
N THR A 152 -1.28 15.04 17.73
CA THR A 152 -0.49 16.16 17.19
C THR A 152 -1.36 17.22 16.49
N LEU A 153 -2.62 16.90 16.15
CA LEU A 153 -3.61 17.82 15.57
C LEU A 153 -4.65 18.30 16.59
N SER A 154 -4.86 17.57 17.69
CA SER A 154 -5.75 17.98 18.77
C SER A 154 -5.01 18.80 19.82
N GLY A 155 -4.97 20.12 19.62
CA GLY A 155 -4.69 21.04 20.72
C GLY A 155 -5.68 20.79 21.87
N ASN A 156 -5.16 20.42 23.04
CA ASN A 156 -5.84 20.32 24.33
C ASN A 156 -7.31 19.83 24.27
N GLN A 157 -7.53 18.51 24.23
CA GLN A 157 -8.79 17.97 24.74
C GLN A 157 -8.55 16.78 25.67
N THR A 158 -9.00 16.97 26.90
CA THR A 158 -9.04 16.00 28.00
C THR A 158 -9.87 14.79 27.59
N HIS A 159 -9.23 13.62 27.49
CA HIS A 159 -9.90 12.36 27.17
C HIS A 159 -10.75 11.88 28.36
N THR A 160 -12.07 11.96 28.23
CA THR A 160 -13.02 11.25 29.10
C THR A 160 -13.45 9.96 28.41
N TRP A 161 -12.97 8.82 28.91
CA TRP A 161 -13.40 7.50 28.43
C TRP A 161 -14.78 7.16 29.01
N THR A 162 -15.76 6.88 28.16
CA THR A 162 -17.00 6.21 28.56
C THR A 162 -17.04 4.81 27.96
N ARG A 163 -17.01 3.80 28.83
CA ARG A 163 -17.19 2.40 28.48
C ARG A 163 -18.69 2.16 28.34
N ARG A 164 -19.18 1.84 27.14
CA ARG A 164 -20.51 1.20 27.01
C ARG A 164 -20.35 -0.26 27.44
N VAL A 165 -21.12 -0.63 28.46
CA VAL A 165 -21.42 -2.02 28.79
C VAL A 165 -22.77 -2.26 28.15
N ASP A 166 -22.83 -3.16 27.18
CA ASP A 166 -24.08 -3.60 26.59
C ASP A 166 -24.66 -4.69 27.50
N ASP A 167 -25.91 -4.50 27.94
CA ASP A 167 -26.76 -5.49 28.60
C ASP A 167 -27.40 -6.45 27.59
#